data_AF-A0A7V1CYX6-F1
#
_entry.id   AF-A0A7V1CYX6-F1
#
_cell.length_a   1.000
_cell.length_b   1.000
_cell.length_c   1.000
_cell.angle_alpha   90.00
_cell.angle_beta   90.00
_cell.angle_gamma   90.00
#
_symmetry.space_group_name_H-M   'P 1'
#
loop_
_entity.id
_entity.type
_entity.pdbx_description
1 polymer ?
#
loop_
_entity_poly.entity_id
_entity_poly.type
_entity_poly.pdbx_seq_one_letter_code
_entity_poly.pdbx_strand_id
1 'polypeptide(L)'
;MSKLAIKLVMAQYRAFMEYRYQAYKIELTQLLLQLKNFGLLFLVVLGSAMLGMILLLFLGLGKIIDSSDAPQYGAQMAWLYLLLQSVMLSAMKSAIKNSQQRLFQRTIVRSNWLKLMDIKLLLLSNGWLLASAVIALDLTLSQWLRAPHFVLFMLLQFGLGVLCLYKPRALIYGLVFTAILVLLPINIAPLAYHCGFIILFALSMLLPAFSLSDRLSVNSLFTFWLSFFIQHSWVLVWRVALLLCVFMAITTLLHERADLAAIFSVIATAFMVLFTSSLQFDCGKLHDKYQLFFQANNQSRLFFISQFVPSCLFLLITLISYLLFVAQIEWLLLSLSVGWCGLQLYIAQKKPAHYALVWMITTGGLLAALM
;
A
#
# COMPACT_ATOMS: atom_id res chain seq x y z
N MET A 1 -3.77 39.45 -25.40
CA MET A 1 -3.27 39.74 -24.03
C MET A 1 -2.07 40.68 -24.13
N SER A 2 -2.02 41.75 -23.36
CA SER A 2 -0.85 42.67 -23.34
C SER A 2 0.37 41.98 -22.73
N LYS A 3 1.59 42.39 -23.13
CA LYS A 3 2.86 41.86 -22.57
C LYS A 3 2.91 41.98 -21.04
N LEU A 4 2.31 43.04 -20.48
CA LEU A 4 2.22 43.28 -19.04
C LEU A 4 1.37 42.21 -18.33
N ALA A 5 0.21 41.85 -18.91
CA ALA A 5 -0.66 40.82 -18.36
C ALA A 5 0.01 39.44 -18.36
N ILE A 6 0.78 39.12 -19.41
CA ILE A 6 1.53 37.85 -19.49
C ILE A 6 2.60 37.79 -18.38
N LYS A 7 3.33 38.89 -18.16
CA LYS A 7 4.38 38.98 -17.12
C LYS A 7 3.81 38.80 -15.70
N LEU A 8 2.65 39.41 -15.41
CA LEU A 8 1.97 39.28 -14.12
C LEU A 8 1.48 37.84 -13.87
N VAL A 9 0.85 37.23 -14.88
CA VAL A 9 0.38 35.83 -14.83
C VAL A 9 1.53 34.87 -14.59
N MET A 10 2.68 35.07 -15.24
CA MET A 10 3.87 34.24 -15.01
C MET A 10 4.49 34.43 -13.62
N ALA A 11 4.52 35.67 -13.10
CA ALA A 11 5.01 35.93 -11.75
C ALA A 11 4.12 35.27 -10.69
N GLN A 12 2.79 35.36 -10.84
CA GLN A 12 1.82 34.68 -9.98
C GLN A 12 1.99 33.16 -10.02
N TYR A 13 2.17 32.59 -11.22
CA TYR A 13 2.45 31.16 -11.36
C TYR A 13 3.73 30.75 -10.63
N ARG A 14 4.82 31.51 -10.78
CA ARG A 14 6.10 31.22 -10.14
C ARG A 14 6.01 31.27 -8.61
N ALA A 15 5.35 32.29 -8.06
CA ALA A 15 5.13 32.39 -6.61
C ALA A 15 4.29 31.20 -6.09
N PHE A 16 3.26 30.82 -6.84
CA PHE A 16 2.44 29.65 -6.52
C PHE A 16 3.25 28.33 -6.56
N MET A 17 4.10 28.16 -7.57
CA MET A 17 4.99 26.99 -7.69
C MET A 17 5.89 26.84 -6.48
N GLU A 18 6.51 27.95 -6.05
CA GLU A 18 7.45 27.97 -4.93
C GLU A 18 6.75 27.65 -3.62
N TYR A 19 5.59 28.26 -3.37
CA TYR A 19 4.72 27.91 -2.25
C TYR A 19 4.36 26.41 -2.25
N ARG A 20 3.95 25.84 -3.40
CA ARG A 20 3.56 24.42 -3.48
C ARG A 20 4.74 23.50 -3.20
N TYR A 21 5.92 23.83 -3.71
CA TYR A 21 7.12 23.07 -3.48
C TYR A 21 7.57 23.11 -2.01
N GLN A 22 7.52 24.29 -1.38
CA GLN A 22 7.84 24.44 0.04
C GLN A 22 6.86 23.65 0.93
N ALA A 23 5.55 23.76 0.67
CA ALA A 23 4.54 23.00 1.40
C ALA A 23 4.77 21.48 1.26
N TYR A 24 5.06 21.02 0.04
CA TYR A 24 5.40 19.62 -0.21
C TYR A 24 6.65 19.19 0.57
N LYS A 25 7.72 20.00 0.57
CA LYS A 25 8.97 19.71 1.29
C LYS A 25 8.74 19.60 2.79
N ILE A 26 7.92 20.47 3.37
CA ILE A 26 7.61 20.46 4.81
C ILE A 26 6.85 19.17 5.17
N GLU A 27 5.77 18.85 4.46
CA GLU A 27 5.02 17.61 4.71
C GLU A 27 5.89 16.37 4.48
N LEU A 28 6.69 16.34 3.41
CA LEU A 28 7.61 15.24 3.13
C LEU A 28 8.64 15.05 4.25
N THR A 29 9.17 16.15 4.79
CA THR A 29 10.15 16.09 5.90
C THR A 29 9.50 15.51 7.15
N GLN A 30 8.25 15.86 7.45
CA GLN A 30 7.51 15.28 8.57
C GLN A 30 7.25 13.78 8.37
N LEU A 31 6.84 13.37 7.17
CA LEU A 31 6.67 11.95 6.82
C LEU A 31 7.99 11.18 6.95
N LEU A 32 9.10 11.75 6.47
CA LEU A 32 10.42 11.14 6.58
C LEU A 32 10.93 11.09 8.02
N LEU A 33 10.58 12.05 8.88
CA LEU A 33 10.92 12.00 10.30
C LEU A 33 10.16 10.87 11.01
N GLN A 34 8.88 10.68 10.69
CA GLN A 34 8.11 9.53 11.20
C GLN A 34 8.72 8.21 10.71
N LEU A 35 9.09 8.14 9.43
CA LEU A 35 9.76 6.98 8.87
C LEU A 35 11.15 6.78 9.48
N LYS A 36 11.90 7.83 9.79
CA LYS A 36 13.24 7.73 10.39
C LYS A 36 13.18 7.05 11.76
N ASN A 37 12.23 7.44 12.61
CA ASN A 37 12.09 6.84 13.94
C ASN A 37 11.69 5.35 13.87
N PHE A 38 10.90 4.97 12.86
CA PHE A 38 10.53 3.59 12.60
C PHE A 38 11.65 2.79 11.89
N GLY A 39 12.32 3.43 10.93
CA GLY A 39 13.35 2.86 10.09
C GLY A 39 14.67 2.66 10.80
N LEU A 40 15.00 3.48 11.82
CA LEU A 40 16.15 3.23 12.70
C LEU A 40 15.98 1.91 13.47
N LEU A 41 14.77 1.65 13.99
CA LEU A 41 14.46 0.39 14.65
C LEU A 41 14.57 -0.79 13.67
N PHE A 42 14.06 -0.63 12.45
CA PHE A 42 14.18 -1.62 11.39
C PHE A 42 15.64 -1.86 10.95
N LEU A 43 16.44 -0.81 10.77
CA LEU A 43 17.83 -0.86 10.35
C LEU A 43 18.73 -1.51 11.42
N VAL A 44 18.44 -1.30 12.70
CA VAL A 44 19.14 -1.97 13.80
C VAL A 44 18.90 -3.48 13.78
N VAL A 45 17.68 -3.92 13.40
CA VAL A 45 17.31 -5.35 13.39
C VAL A 45 17.65 -6.04 12.06
N LEU A 46 17.51 -5.34 10.93
CA LEU A 46 17.65 -5.88 9.56
C LEU A 46 18.85 -5.31 8.81
N GLY A 47 19.83 -4.70 9.50
CA GLY A 47 20.88 -3.86 8.90
C GLY A 47 21.56 -4.44 7.66
N SER A 48 22.02 -5.69 7.71
CA SER A 48 22.62 -6.38 6.55
C SER A 48 21.59 -6.82 5.50
N ALA A 49 20.35 -7.13 5.92
CA ALA A 49 19.26 -7.57 5.05
C ALA A 49 18.67 -6.44 4.19
N MET A 50 18.83 -5.17 4.58
CA MET A 50 18.31 -4.01 3.82
C MET A 50 18.88 -3.94 2.41
N LEU A 51 20.17 -4.23 2.22
CA LEU A 51 20.81 -4.22 0.91
C LEU A 51 20.28 -5.38 0.04
N GLY A 52 20.02 -6.54 0.67
CA GLY A 52 19.34 -7.67 0.03
C GLY A 52 17.90 -7.35 -0.38
N MET A 53 17.15 -6.61 0.45
CA MET A 53 15.79 -6.16 0.10
C MET A 53 15.79 -5.18 -1.07
N ILE A 54 16.75 -4.26 -1.14
CA ILE A 54 16.92 -3.36 -2.29
C ILE A 54 17.27 -4.17 -3.55
N LEU A 55 18.17 -5.14 -3.44
CA LEU A 55 18.51 -6.02 -4.56
C LEU A 55 17.30 -6.83 -5.04
N LEU A 56 16.49 -7.38 -4.13
CA LEU A 56 15.24 -8.08 -4.45
C LEU A 56 14.23 -7.19 -5.19
N LEU A 57 14.18 -5.90 -4.86
CA LEU A 57 13.36 -4.92 -5.58
C LEU A 57 13.85 -4.69 -7.02
N PHE A 58 15.15 -4.62 -7.24
CA PHE A 58 15.68 -4.52 -8.60
C PHE A 58 15.51 -5.83 -9.39
N LEU A 59 15.70 -6.97 -8.72
CA LEU A 59 15.51 -8.28 -9.32
C LEU A 59 14.06 -8.52 -9.75
N GLY A 60 13.09 -8.09 -8.93
CA GLY A 60 11.68 -8.14 -9.29
C GLY A 60 11.33 -7.28 -10.51
N LEU A 61 11.95 -6.10 -10.66
CA LEU A 61 11.82 -5.29 -11.88
C LEU A 61 12.46 -5.99 -13.10
N GLY A 62 13.61 -6.64 -12.91
CA GLY A 62 14.26 -7.46 -13.95
C GLY A 62 13.37 -8.62 -14.43
N LYS A 63 12.66 -9.28 -13.53
CA LYS A 63 11.69 -10.35 -13.87
C LYS A 63 10.50 -9.87 -14.69
N ILE A 64 10.16 -8.58 -14.63
CA ILE A 64 9.16 -7.99 -15.52
C ILE A 64 9.73 -7.85 -16.93
N ILE A 65 11.01 -7.50 -17.08
CA ILE A 65 11.69 -7.33 -18.37
C ILE A 65 11.90 -8.69 -19.06
N ASP A 66 12.45 -9.66 -18.32
CA ASP A 66 12.76 -11.01 -18.82
C ASP A 66 11.58 -11.99 -18.66
N SER A 67 10.35 -11.51 -18.89
CA SER A 67 9.13 -12.30 -18.68
C SER A 67 8.77 -13.22 -19.85
N SER A 68 9.66 -13.43 -20.83
CA SER A 68 9.36 -14.27 -22.02
C SER A 68 9.09 -15.72 -21.64
N ASP A 69 9.83 -16.23 -20.67
CA ASP A 69 9.83 -17.66 -20.32
C ASP A 69 8.74 -18.00 -19.30
N ALA A 70 8.34 -17.01 -18.50
CA ALA A 70 7.23 -17.11 -17.55
C ALA A 70 6.34 -15.84 -17.57
N PRO A 71 5.52 -15.65 -18.61
CA PRO A 71 4.72 -14.44 -18.80
C PRO A 71 3.76 -14.14 -17.63
N GLN A 72 3.13 -15.17 -17.08
CA GLN A 72 2.19 -15.02 -15.97
C GLN A 72 2.90 -14.54 -14.69
N TYR A 73 4.07 -15.09 -14.38
CA TYR A 73 4.85 -14.67 -13.21
C TYR A 73 5.36 -13.22 -13.35
N GLY A 74 5.80 -12.83 -14.55
CA GLY A 74 6.15 -11.44 -14.86
C GLY A 74 4.96 -10.49 -14.67
N ALA A 75 3.76 -10.89 -15.10
CA ALA A 75 2.53 -10.11 -14.91
C ALA A 75 2.11 -10.02 -13.44
N GLN A 76 2.28 -11.09 -12.65
CA GLN A 76 2.08 -11.10 -11.20
C GLN A 76 2.99 -10.10 -10.50
N MET A 77 4.27 -10.09 -10.86
CA MET A 77 5.24 -9.12 -10.35
C MET A 77 4.83 -7.70 -10.75
N ALA A 78 4.54 -7.45 -12.03
CA ALA A 78 4.09 -6.13 -12.47
C ALA A 78 2.87 -5.63 -11.68
N TRP A 79 1.86 -6.48 -11.48
CA TRP A 79 0.68 -6.13 -10.69
C TRP A 79 1.02 -5.80 -9.23
N LEU A 80 1.90 -6.59 -8.58
CA LEU A 80 2.35 -6.36 -7.21
C LEU A 80 3.07 -5.01 -7.06
N TYR A 81 3.95 -4.67 -8.00
CA TYR A 81 4.64 -3.38 -8.03
C TYR A 81 3.67 -2.21 -8.20
N LEU A 82 2.68 -2.35 -9.09
CA LEU A 82 1.64 -1.33 -9.30
C LEU A 82 0.78 -1.15 -8.04
N LEU A 83 0.46 -2.23 -7.32
CA LEU A 83 -0.25 -2.18 -6.05
C LEU A 83 0.57 -1.48 -4.96
N LEU A 84 1.83 -1.88 -4.77
CA LEU A 84 2.75 -1.28 -3.79
C LEU A 84 3.00 0.21 -4.06
N GLN A 85 3.24 0.57 -5.31
CA GLN A 85 3.37 1.96 -5.71
C GLN A 85 2.11 2.75 -5.39
N SER A 86 0.92 2.17 -5.65
CA SER A 86 -0.35 2.82 -5.34
C SER A 86 -0.52 3.08 -3.84
N VAL A 87 -0.12 2.12 -2.99
CA VAL A 87 -0.06 2.25 -1.53
C VAL A 87 0.84 3.41 -1.11
N MET A 88 2.08 3.42 -1.60
CA MET A 88 3.05 4.48 -1.31
C MET A 88 2.54 5.86 -1.72
N LEU A 89 2.03 6.00 -2.95
CA LEU A 89 1.51 7.27 -3.46
C LEU A 89 0.27 7.74 -2.73
N SER A 90 -0.57 6.82 -2.21
CA SER A 90 -1.71 7.22 -1.39
C SER A 90 -1.27 7.77 -0.03
N ALA A 91 -0.17 7.27 0.55
CA ALA A 91 0.40 7.86 1.76
C ALA A 91 0.96 9.26 1.49
N MET A 92 1.59 9.47 0.32
CA MET A 92 2.12 10.76 -0.11
C MET A 92 1.06 11.72 -0.66
N LYS A 93 -0.18 11.28 -0.86
CA LYS A 93 -1.24 12.04 -1.52
C LYS A 93 -1.55 13.37 -0.81
N SER A 94 -1.53 13.39 0.52
CA SER A 94 -1.75 14.63 1.29
C SER A 94 -0.66 15.65 0.96
N ALA A 95 0.60 15.21 0.95
CA ALA A 95 1.76 16.06 0.65
C ALA A 95 1.74 16.54 -0.80
N ILE A 96 1.47 15.64 -1.75
CA ILE A 96 1.40 15.97 -3.18
C ILE A 96 0.31 17.01 -3.41
N LYS A 97 -0.88 16.88 -2.83
CA LYS A 97 -2.00 17.81 -3.07
C LYS A 97 -2.03 19.02 -2.12
N ASN A 98 -1.25 18.98 -1.03
CA ASN A 98 -1.43 19.82 0.16
C ASN A 98 -2.93 19.91 0.50
N SER A 99 -3.47 18.78 0.95
CA SER A 99 -4.92 18.60 1.14
C SER A 99 -5.53 19.57 2.16
N GLN A 100 -4.77 19.96 3.18
CA GLN A 100 -5.23 20.86 4.24
C GLN A 100 -5.55 22.26 3.71
N GLN A 101 -4.70 22.79 2.82
CA GLN A 101 -4.85 24.14 2.27
C GLN A 101 -5.51 24.14 0.88
N ARG A 102 -6.16 23.04 0.49
CA ARG A 102 -6.64 22.85 -0.89
C ARG A 102 -7.75 23.83 -1.28
N LEU A 103 -8.61 24.21 -0.34
CA LEU A 103 -9.65 25.22 -0.58
C LEU A 103 -9.04 26.59 -0.84
N PHE A 104 -8.04 26.99 -0.06
CA PHE A 104 -7.30 28.23 -0.26
C PHE A 104 -6.56 28.25 -1.61
N GLN A 105 -5.94 27.14 -2.01
CA GLN A 105 -5.27 27.08 -3.32
C GLN A 105 -6.21 27.31 -4.50
N ARG A 106 -7.50 26.94 -4.38
CA ARG A 106 -8.50 27.15 -5.42
C ARG A 106 -8.90 28.62 -5.58
N THR A 107 -8.69 29.46 -4.57
CA THR A 107 -9.01 30.90 -4.66
C THR A 107 -7.90 31.70 -5.34
N ILE A 108 -6.65 31.21 -5.28
CA ILE A 108 -5.48 31.92 -5.82
C ILE A 108 -5.23 31.61 -7.29
N VAL A 109 -5.53 30.39 -7.73
CA VAL A 109 -5.05 29.87 -9.02
C VAL A 109 -6.11 29.04 -9.76
N ARG A 110 -6.05 29.07 -11.10
CA ARG A 110 -6.89 28.26 -11.99
C ARG A 110 -6.70 26.75 -11.74
N SER A 111 -7.79 26.00 -11.90
CA SER A 111 -7.83 24.54 -11.72
C SER A 111 -6.76 23.77 -12.52
N ASN A 112 -6.41 24.23 -13.74
CA ASN A 112 -5.43 23.53 -14.57
C ASN A 112 -3.99 23.65 -14.03
N TRP A 113 -3.61 24.80 -13.48
CA TRP A 113 -2.28 24.98 -12.88
C TRP A 113 -2.13 24.16 -11.59
N LEU A 114 -3.22 24.02 -10.82
CA LEU A 114 -3.27 23.12 -9.68
C LEU A 114 -2.98 21.67 -10.11
N LYS A 115 -3.66 21.21 -11.16
CA LYS A 115 -3.45 19.86 -11.70
C LYS A 115 -2.04 19.65 -12.23
N LEU A 116 -1.49 20.62 -12.97
CA LEU A 116 -0.13 20.56 -13.50
C LEU A 116 0.89 20.45 -12.35
N MET A 117 0.68 21.18 -11.25
CA MET A 117 1.51 21.07 -10.06
C MET A 117 1.41 19.75 -9.34
N ASP A 118 0.19 19.24 -9.17
CA ASP A 118 0.00 17.92 -8.58
C ASP A 118 0.71 16.84 -9.44
N ILE A 119 0.66 16.93 -10.77
CA ILE A 119 1.33 16.00 -11.69
C ILE A 119 2.86 16.14 -11.61
N LYS A 120 3.39 17.36 -11.54
CA LYS A 120 4.84 17.58 -11.40
C LYS A 120 5.36 16.99 -10.09
N LEU A 121 4.65 17.23 -8.98
CA LEU A 121 4.99 16.69 -7.67
C LEU A 121 4.82 15.16 -7.65
N LEU A 122 3.77 14.62 -8.28
CA LEU A 122 3.57 13.18 -8.44
C LEU A 122 4.79 12.51 -9.09
N LEU A 123 5.31 13.08 -10.18
CA LEU A 123 6.46 12.53 -10.89
C LEU A 123 7.72 12.50 -10.00
N LEU A 124 7.91 13.55 -9.18
CA LEU A 124 9.01 13.63 -8.22
C LEU A 124 8.83 12.70 -7.01
N SER A 125 7.59 12.45 -6.59
CA SER A 125 7.26 11.54 -5.49
C SER A 125 7.24 10.06 -5.90
N ASN A 126 7.14 9.75 -7.20
CA ASN A 126 7.00 8.38 -7.67
C ASN A 126 8.37 7.68 -7.79
N GLY A 127 8.91 7.27 -6.64
CA GLY A 127 10.20 6.57 -6.57
C GLY A 127 10.27 5.29 -7.43
N TRP A 128 9.17 4.55 -7.55
CA TRP A 128 9.10 3.34 -8.38
C TRP A 128 9.23 3.65 -9.87
N LEU A 129 8.54 4.68 -10.35
CA LEU A 129 8.67 5.13 -11.74
C LEU A 129 10.07 5.65 -12.03
N LEU A 130 10.69 6.37 -11.08
CA LEU A 130 12.07 6.83 -11.22
C LEU A 130 13.04 5.64 -11.29
N ALA A 131 12.87 4.63 -10.43
CA ALA A 131 13.68 3.41 -10.46
C ALA A 131 13.50 2.65 -11.79
N SER A 132 12.26 2.49 -12.26
CA SER A 132 11.98 1.88 -13.55
C SER A 132 12.58 2.68 -14.72
N ALA A 133 12.58 4.00 -14.64
CA ALA A 133 13.21 4.86 -15.65
C ALA A 133 14.74 4.72 -15.67
N VAL A 134 15.39 4.59 -14.50
CA VAL A 134 16.83 4.33 -14.42
C VAL A 134 17.17 3.00 -15.10
N ILE A 135 16.40 1.94 -14.83
CA ILE A 135 16.58 0.64 -15.49
C ILE A 135 16.33 0.77 -17.00
N ALA A 136 15.28 1.47 -17.41
CA ALA A 136 14.96 1.68 -18.83
C ALA A 136 16.11 2.36 -19.60
N LEU A 137 16.83 3.28 -18.96
CA LEU A 137 17.98 3.96 -19.54
C LEU A 137 19.22 3.07 -19.64
N ASP A 138 19.32 2.05 -18.80
CA ASP A 138 20.44 1.09 -18.78
C ASP A 138 20.26 -0.05 -19.80
N LEU A 139 19.04 -0.25 -20.32
CA LEU A 139 18.75 -1.29 -21.31
C LEU A 139 19.39 -0.98 -22.67
N THR A 140 20.01 -2.00 -23.26
CA THR A 140 20.50 -1.97 -24.64
C THR A 140 19.36 -1.97 -25.66
N LEU A 141 19.62 -1.51 -26.88
CA LEU A 141 18.60 -1.44 -27.95
C LEU A 141 17.97 -2.82 -28.27
N SER A 142 18.75 -3.89 -28.18
CA SER A 142 18.27 -5.26 -28.40
C SER A 142 17.33 -5.74 -27.29
N GLN A 143 17.57 -5.35 -26.04
CA GLN A 143 16.68 -5.64 -24.90
C GLN A 143 15.38 -4.83 -25.00
N TRP A 144 15.47 -3.56 -25.43
CA TRP A 144 14.31 -2.71 -25.67
C TRP A 144 13.32 -3.33 -26.67
N LEU A 145 13.83 -3.88 -27.77
CA LEU A 145 13.00 -4.56 -28.78
C LEU A 145 12.35 -5.84 -28.27
N ARG A 146 12.98 -6.51 -27.28
CA ARG A 146 12.46 -7.74 -26.67
C ARG A 146 11.44 -7.47 -25.56
N ALA A 147 11.47 -6.30 -24.93
CA ALA A 147 10.61 -5.96 -23.80
C ALA A 147 9.74 -4.69 -24.00
N PRO A 148 8.94 -4.59 -25.07
CA PRO A 148 8.06 -3.43 -25.29
C PRO A 148 7.00 -3.26 -24.20
N HIS A 149 6.64 -4.35 -23.50
CA HIS A 149 5.72 -4.32 -22.36
C HIS A 149 6.25 -3.50 -21.17
N PHE A 150 7.56 -3.30 -21.05
CA PHE A 150 8.14 -2.47 -19.98
C PHE A 150 7.80 -0.98 -20.15
N VAL A 151 7.65 -0.48 -21.39
CA VAL A 151 7.11 0.87 -21.64
C VAL A 151 5.69 0.98 -21.12
N LEU A 152 4.85 0.00 -21.44
CA LEU A 152 3.46 -0.03 -21.00
C LEU A 152 3.38 -0.10 -19.47
N PHE A 153 4.27 -0.84 -18.83
CA PHE A 153 4.41 -0.87 -17.38
C PHE A 153 4.72 0.52 -16.81
N MET A 154 5.71 1.24 -17.34
CA MET A 154 6.01 2.62 -16.90
C MET A 154 4.85 3.60 -17.13
N LEU A 155 4.14 3.47 -18.25
CA LEU A 155 2.94 4.27 -18.52
C LEU A 155 1.82 3.95 -17.53
N LEU A 156 1.63 2.68 -17.19
CA LEU A 156 0.70 2.24 -16.15
C LEU A 156 1.11 2.80 -14.79
N GLN A 157 2.38 2.71 -14.39
CA GLN A 157 2.89 3.30 -13.15
C GLN A 157 2.51 4.78 -13.06
N PHE A 158 2.73 5.57 -14.12
CA PHE A 158 2.34 6.98 -14.13
C PHE A 158 0.81 7.16 -14.07
N GLY A 159 0.05 6.44 -14.90
CA GLY A 159 -1.41 6.52 -14.97
C GLY A 159 -2.10 6.17 -13.66
N LEU A 160 -1.63 5.13 -12.98
CA LEU A 160 -2.11 4.74 -11.65
C LEU A 160 -1.80 5.78 -10.59
N GLY A 161 -0.65 6.46 -10.69
CA GLY A 161 -0.33 7.60 -9.84
C GLY A 161 -1.36 8.73 -9.98
N VAL A 162 -1.74 9.06 -11.22
CA VAL A 162 -2.80 10.06 -11.50
C VAL A 162 -4.15 9.60 -10.94
N LEU A 163 -4.51 8.33 -11.16
CA LEU A 163 -5.72 7.72 -10.61
C LEU A 163 -5.75 7.77 -9.08
N CYS A 164 -4.64 7.49 -8.40
CA CYS A 164 -4.53 7.55 -6.95
C CYS A 164 -4.86 8.97 -6.40
N LEU A 165 -4.39 10.01 -7.09
CA LEU A 165 -4.63 11.39 -6.69
C LEU A 165 -6.08 11.86 -6.90
N TYR A 166 -6.71 11.44 -7.99
CA TYR A 166 -7.99 12.01 -8.45
C TYR A 166 -9.19 11.04 -8.41
N LYS A 167 -9.00 9.76 -8.68
CA LYS A 167 -10.07 8.74 -8.71
C LYS A 167 -9.65 7.45 -7.98
N PRO A 168 -9.47 7.49 -6.65
CA PRO A 168 -9.02 6.33 -5.87
C PRO A 168 -9.97 5.12 -5.93
N ARG A 169 -11.28 5.34 -6.12
CA ARG A 169 -12.25 4.23 -6.28
C ARG A 169 -12.02 3.44 -7.57
N ALA A 170 -11.81 4.14 -8.69
CA ALA A 170 -11.51 3.52 -9.98
C ALA A 170 -10.17 2.76 -9.94
N LEU A 171 -9.20 3.27 -9.18
CA LEU A 171 -7.94 2.56 -8.93
C LEU A 171 -8.18 1.21 -8.23
N ILE A 172 -8.99 1.18 -7.19
CA ILE A 172 -9.32 -0.06 -6.47
C ILE A 172 -10.01 -1.06 -7.39
N TYR A 173 -11.04 -0.65 -8.14
CA TYR A 173 -11.71 -1.54 -9.09
C TYR A 173 -10.77 -2.07 -10.16
N GLY A 174 -9.90 -1.21 -10.71
CA GLY A 174 -8.92 -1.62 -11.70
C GLY A 174 -7.90 -2.62 -11.14
N LEU A 175 -7.43 -2.42 -9.90
CA LEU A 175 -6.56 -3.37 -9.21
C LEU A 175 -7.24 -4.71 -8.99
N VAL A 176 -8.54 -4.73 -8.65
CA VAL A 176 -9.32 -5.97 -8.50
C VAL A 176 -9.49 -6.69 -9.83
N PHE A 177 -9.88 -6.00 -10.91
CA PHE A 177 -10.04 -6.63 -12.22
C PHE A 177 -8.73 -7.19 -12.76
N THR A 178 -7.64 -6.44 -12.60
CA THR A 178 -6.31 -6.91 -13.01
C THR A 178 -5.81 -8.05 -12.12
N ALA A 179 -6.16 -8.08 -10.82
CA ALA A 179 -5.87 -9.23 -9.96
C ALA A 179 -6.56 -10.50 -10.48
N ILE A 180 -7.84 -10.41 -10.86
CA ILE A 180 -8.57 -11.55 -11.44
C ILE A 180 -7.85 -12.06 -12.69
N LEU A 181 -7.46 -11.18 -13.61
CA LEU A 181 -6.73 -11.56 -14.82
C LEU A 181 -5.43 -12.31 -14.52
N VAL A 182 -4.68 -11.85 -13.52
CA VAL A 182 -3.36 -12.37 -13.15
C VAL A 182 -3.43 -13.69 -12.36
N LEU A 183 -4.51 -13.88 -11.61
CA LEU A 183 -4.78 -15.11 -10.84
C LEU A 183 -5.35 -16.23 -11.71
N LEU A 184 -5.95 -15.91 -12.86
CA LEU A 184 -6.40 -16.93 -13.80
C LEU A 184 -5.19 -17.61 -14.47
N PRO A 185 -5.15 -18.96 -14.55
CA PRO A 185 -4.06 -19.74 -15.15
C PRO A 185 -4.12 -19.69 -16.68
N ILE A 186 -4.05 -18.49 -17.24
CA ILE A 186 -4.09 -18.23 -18.68
C ILE A 186 -2.67 -17.91 -19.11
N ASN A 187 -2.09 -18.63 -20.07
CA ASN A 187 -0.77 -18.29 -20.60
C ASN A 187 -0.89 -17.40 -21.85
N ILE A 188 -0.67 -16.10 -21.70
CA ILE A 188 -0.65 -15.12 -22.80
C ILE A 188 0.67 -14.36 -22.83
N ALA A 189 1.00 -13.78 -23.98
CA ALA A 189 2.23 -13.02 -24.14
C ALA A 189 2.32 -11.84 -23.14
N PRO A 190 3.51 -11.47 -22.64
CA PRO A 190 3.69 -10.38 -21.68
C PRO A 190 3.07 -9.05 -22.10
N LEU A 191 3.17 -8.72 -23.39
CA LEU A 191 2.56 -7.52 -23.97
C LEU A 191 1.04 -7.55 -23.86
N ALA A 192 0.41 -8.70 -24.09
CA ALA A 192 -1.04 -8.86 -23.98
C ALA A 192 -1.54 -8.64 -22.55
N TYR A 193 -0.80 -9.11 -21.54
CA TYR A 193 -1.14 -8.80 -20.14
C TYR A 193 -1.14 -7.31 -19.85
N HIS A 194 -0.10 -6.58 -20.26
CA HIS A 194 0.02 -5.16 -19.98
C HIS A 194 -1.02 -4.33 -20.75
N CYS A 195 -1.33 -4.70 -22.00
CA CYS A 195 -2.45 -4.13 -22.73
C CYS A 195 -3.78 -4.43 -22.01
N GLY A 196 -3.96 -5.65 -21.51
CA GLY A 196 -5.12 -6.04 -20.70
C GLY A 196 -5.25 -5.17 -19.45
N PHE A 197 -4.15 -4.89 -18.74
CA PHE A 197 -4.15 -3.98 -17.60
C PHE A 197 -4.64 -2.59 -17.99
N ILE A 198 -4.12 -2.01 -19.08
CA ILE A 198 -4.55 -0.70 -19.57
C ILE A 198 -6.06 -0.69 -19.84
N ILE A 199 -6.58 -1.70 -20.54
CA ILE A 199 -8.00 -1.82 -20.85
C ILE A 199 -8.84 -1.93 -19.57
N LEU A 200 -8.45 -2.79 -18.63
CA LEU A 200 -9.18 -2.98 -17.37
C LEU A 200 -9.17 -1.72 -16.48
N PHE A 201 -8.06 -0.99 -16.44
CA PHE A 201 -7.99 0.31 -15.76
C PHE A 201 -8.80 1.40 -16.49
N ALA A 202 -8.87 1.38 -17.83
CA ALA A 202 -9.73 2.29 -18.57
C ALA A 202 -11.22 1.99 -18.29
N LEU A 203 -11.61 0.72 -18.30
CA LEU A 203 -12.97 0.28 -17.95
C LEU A 203 -13.33 0.65 -16.51
N SER A 204 -12.39 0.55 -15.57
CA SER A 204 -12.64 0.92 -14.18
C SER A 204 -12.91 2.41 -13.98
N MET A 205 -12.44 3.28 -14.89
CA MET A 205 -12.76 4.71 -14.88
C MET A 205 -14.20 5.02 -15.33
N LEU A 206 -14.81 4.12 -16.10
CA LEU A 206 -16.18 4.24 -16.61
C LEU A 206 -17.22 3.77 -15.59
N LEU A 207 -16.80 2.95 -14.62
CA LEU A 207 -17.71 2.49 -13.57
C LEU A 207 -18.20 3.67 -12.72
N PRO A 208 -19.52 3.81 -12.53
CA PRO A 208 -20.06 4.80 -11.64
C PRO A 208 -19.62 4.52 -10.21
N ALA A 209 -19.59 5.55 -9.39
CA ALA A 209 -19.33 5.40 -7.97
C ALA A 209 -20.49 4.62 -7.31
N PHE A 210 -20.36 3.29 -7.24
CA PHE A 210 -21.31 2.44 -6.54
C PHE A 210 -21.24 2.75 -5.04
N SER A 211 -22.17 3.58 -4.52
CA SER A 211 -22.26 3.89 -3.09
C SER A 211 -23.09 2.82 -2.38
N LEU A 212 -22.51 1.62 -2.24
CA LEU A 212 -23.08 0.59 -1.35
C LEU A 212 -23.29 1.13 0.08
N SER A 213 -22.48 2.11 0.49
CA SER A 213 -22.62 2.83 1.76
C SER A 213 -23.98 3.47 1.97
N ASP A 214 -24.59 4.01 0.91
CA ASP A 214 -25.82 4.81 1.02
C ASP A 214 -27.05 3.89 1.14
N ARG A 215 -26.88 2.61 0.82
CA ARG A 215 -27.92 1.57 0.89
C ARG A 215 -27.79 0.69 2.13
N LEU A 216 -26.65 0.71 2.82
CA LEU A 216 -26.41 -0.09 4.00
C LEU A 216 -26.96 0.62 5.24
N SER A 217 -28.09 0.14 5.76
CA SER A 217 -28.62 0.58 7.04
C SER A 217 -27.72 0.09 8.19
N VAL A 218 -27.21 1.03 8.99
CA VAL A 218 -26.35 0.75 10.14
C VAL A 218 -27.23 0.37 11.33
N ASN A 219 -27.69 -0.87 11.37
CA ASN A 219 -28.60 -1.38 12.39
C ASN A 219 -27.90 -2.22 13.46
N SER A 220 -26.62 -2.56 13.26
CA SER A 220 -25.83 -3.40 14.14
C SER A 220 -24.35 -2.99 14.13
N LEU A 221 -23.59 -3.41 15.15
CA LEU A 221 -22.14 -3.17 15.19
C LEU A 221 -21.42 -3.81 13.99
N PHE A 222 -21.89 -4.96 13.51
CA PHE A 222 -21.33 -5.59 12.30
C PHE A 222 -21.54 -4.73 11.06
N THR A 223 -22.78 -4.26 10.83
CA THR A 223 -23.10 -3.39 9.68
C THR A 223 -22.41 -2.02 9.79
N PHE A 224 -22.17 -1.52 11.01
CA PHE A 224 -21.35 -0.35 11.27
C PHE A 224 -19.91 -0.54 10.78
N TRP A 225 -19.22 -1.61 11.20
CA TRP A 225 -17.84 -1.87 10.76
C TRP A 225 -17.76 -2.17 9.27
N LEU A 226 -18.74 -2.90 8.70
CA LEU A 226 -18.82 -3.14 7.27
C LEU A 226 -18.97 -1.82 6.48
N SER A 227 -19.86 -0.94 6.92
CA SER A 227 -20.05 0.38 6.30
C SER A 227 -18.77 1.21 6.38
N PHE A 228 -18.08 1.19 7.53
CA PHE A 228 -16.78 1.83 7.70
C PHE A 228 -15.75 1.32 6.68
N PHE A 229 -15.59 0.00 6.53
CA PHE A 229 -14.61 -0.57 5.60
C PHE A 229 -14.97 -0.33 4.13
N ILE A 230 -16.25 -0.25 3.77
CA ILE A 230 -16.67 0.11 2.41
C ILE A 230 -16.33 1.58 2.12
N GLN A 231 -16.55 2.49 3.08
CA GLN A 231 -16.27 3.91 2.92
C GLN A 231 -14.76 4.22 2.97
N HIS A 232 -14.02 3.52 3.84
CA HIS A 232 -12.60 3.69 4.09
C HIS A 232 -11.78 2.48 3.61
N SER A 233 -12.13 1.94 2.44
CA SER A 233 -11.54 0.70 1.88
C SER A 233 -10.02 0.71 1.80
N TRP A 234 -9.42 1.89 1.65
CA TRP A 234 -7.97 2.03 1.62
C TRP A 234 -7.27 1.49 2.88
N VAL A 235 -7.93 1.58 4.04
CA VAL A 235 -7.47 1.02 5.32
C VAL A 235 -7.15 -0.48 5.20
N LEU A 236 -7.94 -1.23 4.42
CA LEU A 236 -7.68 -2.64 4.18
C LEU A 236 -6.73 -2.86 3.01
N VAL A 237 -6.88 -2.09 1.93
CA VAL A 237 -6.08 -2.27 0.69
C VAL A 237 -4.58 -2.25 0.96
N TRP A 238 -4.07 -1.29 1.75
CA TRP A 238 -2.63 -1.22 2.01
C TRP A 238 -2.13 -2.39 2.86
N ARG A 239 -2.92 -2.86 3.83
CA ARG A 239 -2.54 -4.01 4.68
C ARG A 239 -2.53 -5.29 3.87
N VAL A 240 -3.56 -5.51 3.04
CA VAL A 240 -3.62 -6.65 2.12
C VAL A 240 -2.44 -6.61 1.14
N ALA A 241 -2.09 -5.45 0.60
CA ALA A 241 -0.92 -5.32 -0.29
C ALA A 241 0.39 -5.73 0.40
N LEU A 242 0.62 -5.29 1.64
CA LEU A 242 1.82 -5.67 2.39
C LEU A 242 1.83 -7.16 2.74
N LEU A 243 0.68 -7.74 3.11
CA LEU A 243 0.56 -9.18 3.35
C LEU A 243 0.83 -10.02 2.09
N LEU A 244 0.35 -9.58 0.92
CA LEU A 244 0.67 -10.23 -0.34
C LEU A 244 2.17 -10.18 -0.64
N CYS A 245 2.84 -9.07 -0.31
CA CYS A 245 4.30 -8.97 -0.44
C CYS A 245 5.02 -9.93 0.49
N VAL A 246 4.55 -10.07 1.74
CA VAL A 246 5.07 -11.05 2.70
C VAL A 246 4.92 -12.46 2.12
N PHE A 247 3.72 -12.82 1.64
CA PHE A 247 3.49 -14.15 1.05
C PHE A 247 4.41 -14.43 -0.14
N MET A 248 4.52 -13.49 -1.09
CA MET A 248 5.39 -13.66 -2.26
C MET A 248 6.88 -13.72 -1.88
N ALA A 249 7.31 -12.94 -0.90
CA ALA A 249 8.68 -12.96 -0.43
C ALA A 249 9.02 -14.29 0.22
N ILE A 250 8.15 -14.80 1.10
CA ILE A 250 8.39 -16.07 1.81
C ILE A 250 8.33 -17.27 0.88
N THR A 251 7.39 -17.32 -0.07
CA THR A 251 7.36 -18.43 -1.04
C THR A 251 8.63 -18.45 -1.89
N THR A 252 9.12 -17.29 -2.32
CA THR A 252 10.38 -17.19 -3.07
C THR A 252 11.58 -17.59 -2.22
N LEU A 253 11.65 -17.11 -0.97
CA LEU A 253 12.74 -17.44 -0.04
C LEU A 253 12.77 -18.92 0.33
N LEU A 254 11.61 -19.54 0.57
CA LEU A 254 11.50 -20.98 0.83
C LEU A 254 11.88 -21.83 -0.38
N HIS A 255 11.60 -21.34 -1.59
CA HIS A 255 12.01 -22.01 -2.82
C HIS A 255 13.53 -22.03 -3.00
N GLU A 256 14.19 -20.90 -2.72
CA GLU A 256 15.65 -20.75 -2.85
C GLU A 256 16.43 -21.34 -1.67
N ARG A 257 15.87 -21.28 -0.45
CA ARG A 257 16.50 -21.67 0.82
C ARG A 257 15.52 -22.39 1.74
N ALA A 258 15.13 -23.60 1.37
CA ALA A 258 14.23 -24.44 2.17
C ALA A 258 14.81 -24.82 3.55
N ASP A 259 16.14 -24.78 3.71
CA ASP A 259 16.86 -25.03 4.96
C ASP A 259 16.51 -24.01 6.07
N LEU A 260 16.10 -22.80 5.70
CA LEU A 260 15.76 -21.73 6.64
C LEU A 260 14.24 -21.61 6.89
N ALA A 261 13.46 -22.65 6.60
CA ALA A 261 12.00 -22.60 6.61
C ALA A 261 11.39 -22.18 7.97
N ALA A 262 11.95 -22.64 9.08
CA ALA A 262 11.51 -22.26 10.42
C ALA A 262 11.65 -20.75 10.64
N ILE A 263 12.81 -20.18 10.28
CA ILE A 263 13.10 -18.74 10.40
C ILE A 263 12.13 -17.94 9.54
N PHE A 264 11.95 -18.32 8.28
CA PHE A 264 11.03 -17.64 7.37
C PHE A 264 9.59 -17.71 7.85
N SER A 265 9.17 -18.83 8.45
CA SER A 265 7.83 -18.98 9.03
C SER A 265 7.59 -18.08 10.24
N VAL A 266 8.58 -17.94 11.12
CA VAL A 266 8.52 -17.00 12.26
C VAL A 266 8.43 -15.56 11.76
N ILE A 267 9.26 -15.18 10.78
CA ILE A 267 9.25 -13.84 10.19
C ILE A 267 7.92 -13.56 9.47
N ALA A 268 7.39 -14.53 8.72
CA ALA A 268 6.07 -14.44 8.09
C ALA A 268 4.99 -14.10 9.10
N THR A 269 4.94 -14.91 10.16
CA THR A 269 3.95 -14.79 11.22
C THR A 269 4.09 -13.47 11.96
N ALA A 270 5.31 -13.00 12.17
CA ALA A 270 5.59 -11.68 12.73
C ALA A 270 4.94 -10.56 11.92
N PHE A 271 5.16 -10.54 10.59
CA PHE A 271 4.57 -9.51 9.73
C PHE A 271 3.06 -9.66 9.60
N MET A 272 2.53 -10.88 9.60
CA MET A 272 1.08 -11.11 9.64
C MET A 272 0.46 -10.48 10.89
N VAL A 273 1.02 -10.77 12.07
CA VAL A 273 0.55 -10.19 13.34
C VAL A 273 0.69 -8.66 13.33
N LEU A 274 1.80 -8.11 12.82
CA LEU A 274 2.00 -6.66 12.72
C LEU A 274 0.92 -6.01 11.84
N PHE A 275 0.77 -6.44 10.59
CA PHE A 275 -0.15 -5.75 9.68
C PHE A 275 -1.60 -5.91 10.08
N THR A 276 -2.00 -7.08 10.60
CA THR A 276 -3.38 -7.34 11.02
C THR A 276 -3.74 -6.59 12.31
N SER A 277 -2.89 -6.61 13.33
CA SER A 277 -3.14 -5.89 14.60
C SER A 277 -3.08 -4.38 14.44
N SER A 278 -2.33 -3.85 13.46
CA SER A 278 -2.27 -2.40 13.19
C SER A 278 -3.64 -1.81 12.81
N LEU A 279 -4.61 -2.62 12.41
CA LEU A 279 -5.99 -2.19 12.13
C LEU A 279 -6.65 -1.57 13.37
N GLN A 280 -6.20 -1.95 14.56
CA GLN A 280 -6.65 -1.41 15.85
C GLN A 280 -6.43 0.11 15.96
N PHE A 281 -5.44 0.70 15.28
CA PHE A 281 -5.25 2.14 15.30
C PHE A 281 -6.38 2.90 14.62
N ASP A 282 -6.93 2.36 13.53
CA ASP A 282 -8.03 2.98 12.80
C ASP A 282 -9.36 2.73 13.52
N CYS A 283 -9.57 1.50 14.02
CA CYS A 283 -10.75 1.15 14.81
C CYS A 283 -10.81 1.90 16.14
N GLY A 284 -9.67 2.09 16.83
CA GLY A 284 -9.56 2.84 18.08
C GLY A 284 -9.89 4.32 17.91
N LYS A 285 -9.37 4.98 16.87
CA LYS A 285 -9.75 6.37 16.53
C LYS A 285 -11.25 6.52 16.29
N LEU A 286 -11.86 5.52 15.65
CA LEU A 286 -13.31 5.52 15.40
C LEU A 286 -14.10 5.30 16.69
N HIS A 287 -13.60 4.44 17.58
CA HIS A 287 -14.15 4.23 18.91
C HIS A 287 -14.18 5.54 19.69
N ASP A 288 -13.03 6.22 19.80
CA ASP A 288 -12.91 7.50 20.53
C ASP A 288 -13.86 8.57 19.96
N LYS A 289 -14.01 8.62 18.62
CA LYS A 289 -14.87 9.58 17.95
C LYS A 289 -16.36 9.39 18.24
N TYR A 290 -16.83 8.14 18.33
CA TYR A 290 -18.26 7.82 18.47
C TYR A 290 -18.64 7.27 19.86
N GLN A 291 -17.70 7.26 20.81
CA GLN A 291 -17.92 6.69 22.15
C GLN A 291 -19.15 7.29 22.84
N LEU A 292 -19.33 8.61 22.78
CA LEU A 292 -20.46 9.31 23.41
C LEU A 292 -21.82 8.90 22.81
N PHE A 293 -21.87 8.68 21.48
CA PHE A 293 -23.09 8.23 20.81
C PHE A 293 -23.51 6.84 21.29
N PHE A 294 -22.57 5.89 21.35
CA PHE A 294 -22.86 4.54 21.83
C PHE A 294 -23.08 4.50 23.35
N GLN A 295 -22.51 5.45 24.10
CA GLN A 295 -22.81 5.62 25.52
C GLN A 295 -24.25 6.10 25.74
N ALA A 296 -24.72 7.09 24.99
CA ALA A 296 -26.11 7.56 25.06
C ALA A 296 -27.14 6.47 24.73
N ASN A 297 -26.76 5.51 23.88
CA ASN A 297 -27.59 4.37 23.50
C ASN A 297 -27.38 3.11 24.37
N ASN A 298 -26.68 3.22 25.52
CA ASN A 298 -26.37 2.09 26.42
C ASN A 298 -25.61 0.92 25.77
N GLN A 299 -24.85 1.18 24.71
CA GLN A 299 -24.05 0.19 23.96
C GLN A 299 -22.53 0.38 24.13
N SER A 300 -22.07 1.18 25.09
CA SER A 300 -20.65 1.52 25.28
C SER A 300 -19.73 0.30 25.39
N ARG A 301 -20.10 -0.69 26.22
CA ARG A 301 -19.31 -1.92 26.42
C ARG A 301 -19.22 -2.77 25.15
N LEU A 302 -20.34 -2.96 24.46
CA LEU A 302 -20.38 -3.74 23.22
C LEU A 302 -19.57 -3.05 22.12
N PHE A 303 -19.70 -1.72 22.00
CA PHE A 303 -18.93 -0.95 21.06
C PHE A 303 -17.42 -1.02 21.36
N PHE A 304 -17.03 -0.93 22.63
CA PHE A 304 -15.64 -1.11 23.05
C PHE A 304 -15.08 -2.48 22.66
N ILE A 305 -15.80 -3.58 22.87
CA ILE A 305 -15.33 -4.91 22.48
C ILE A 305 -15.27 -5.04 20.96
N SER A 306 -16.25 -4.46 20.26
CA SER A 306 -16.37 -4.59 18.81
C SER A 306 -15.19 -4.01 18.04
N GLN A 307 -14.44 -3.06 18.60
CA GLN A 307 -13.29 -2.44 17.93
C GLN A 307 -12.16 -3.44 17.63
N PHE A 308 -12.05 -4.53 18.39
CA PHE A 308 -11.01 -5.55 18.20
C PHE A 308 -11.39 -6.62 17.18
N VAL A 309 -12.71 -6.82 16.95
CA VAL A 309 -13.23 -7.86 16.08
C VAL A 309 -12.66 -7.79 14.65
N PRO A 310 -12.58 -6.61 14.00
CA PRO A 310 -11.98 -6.52 12.67
C PRO A 310 -10.54 -7.03 12.61
N SER A 311 -9.69 -6.67 13.57
CA SER A 311 -8.28 -7.09 13.60
C SER A 311 -8.16 -8.60 13.79
N CYS A 312 -8.97 -9.19 14.67
CA CYS A 312 -8.98 -10.64 14.90
C CYS A 312 -9.48 -11.42 13.68
N LEU A 313 -10.57 -10.98 13.05
CA LEU A 313 -11.08 -11.60 11.83
C LEU A 313 -10.05 -11.50 10.69
N PHE A 314 -9.38 -10.36 10.59
CA PHE A 314 -8.38 -10.15 9.55
C PHE A 314 -7.14 -11.03 9.76
N LEU A 315 -6.70 -11.21 11.01
CA LEU A 315 -5.66 -12.20 11.34
C LEU A 315 -6.11 -13.61 10.97
N LEU A 316 -7.32 -14.03 11.35
CA LEU A 316 -7.82 -15.37 11.06
C LEU A 316 -7.81 -15.67 9.55
N ILE A 317 -8.33 -14.74 8.73
CA ILE A 317 -8.32 -14.87 7.27
C ILE A 317 -6.88 -14.95 6.74
N THR A 318 -5.98 -14.14 7.29
CA THR A 318 -4.57 -14.11 6.89
C THR A 318 -3.86 -15.42 7.24
N LEU A 319 -4.07 -15.97 8.43
CA LEU A 319 -3.51 -17.26 8.84
C LEU A 319 -4.05 -18.41 7.99
N ILE A 320 -5.35 -18.45 7.72
CA ILE A 320 -5.96 -19.43 6.80
C ILE A 320 -5.33 -19.30 5.40
N SER A 321 -5.14 -18.08 4.91
CA SER A 321 -4.51 -17.86 3.61
C SER A 321 -3.06 -18.34 3.61
N TYR A 322 -2.29 -18.03 4.66
CA TYR A 322 -0.91 -18.49 4.80
C TYR A 322 -0.81 -20.03 4.82
N LEU A 323 -1.71 -20.68 5.56
CA LEU A 323 -1.83 -22.14 5.59
C LEU A 323 -2.04 -22.75 4.19
N LEU A 324 -2.89 -22.12 3.38
CA LEU A 324 -3.18 -22.58 2.02
C LEU A 324 -1.99 -22.35 1.06
N PHE A 325 -1.18 -21.32 1.27
CA PHE A 325 -0.09 -20.94 0.37
C PHE A 325 1.25 -21.64 0.65
N VAL A 326 1.60 -21.88 1.92
CA VAL A 326 2.96 -22.33 2.30
C VAL A 326 3.04 -23.85 2.57
N ALA A 327 1.92 -24.52 2.89
CA ALA A 327 1.79 -25.97 3.10
C ALA A 327 2.72 -26.63 4.14
N GLN A 328 3.71 -25.92 4.71
CA GLN A 328 4.56 -26.33 5.82
C GLN A 328 4.05 -25.66 7.11
N ILE A 329 3.50 -26.47 8.03
CA ILE A 329 2.70 -25.97 9.15
C ILE A 329 3.37 -26.31 10.48
N GLU A 330 3.78 -25.28 11.22
CA GLU A 330 4.10 -25.38 12.64
C GLU A 330 2.88 -24.96 13.48
N TRP A 331 2.13 -25.93 13.97
CA TRP A 331 0.94 -25.68 14.81
C TRP A 331 1.26 -24.89 16.08
N LEU A 332 2.46 -25.08 16.63
CA LEU A 332 2.93 -24.32 17.78
C LEU A 332 3.05 -22.83 17.43
N LEU A 333 3.65 -22.49 16.29
CA LEU A 333 3.81 -21.10 15.85
C LEU A 333 2.45 -20.43 15.59
N LEU A 334 1.49 -21.17 15.02
CA LEU A 334 0.13 -20.68 14.82
C LEU A 334 -0.58 -20.38 16.13
N SER A 335 -0.48 -21.25 17.13
CA SER A 335 -1.09 -20.99 18.44
C SER A 335 -0.44 -19.80 19.16
N LEU A 336 0.89 -19.70 19.10
CA LEU A 336 1.64 -18.55 19.61
C LEU A 336 1.24 -17.24 18.91
N SER A 337 0.94 -17.27 17.61
CA SER A 337 0.52 -16.09 16.84
C SER A 337 -0.76 -15.45 17.36
N VAL A 338 -1.68 -16.24 17.93
CA VAL A 338 -2.93 -15.74 18.52
C VAL A 338 -2.64 -14.96 19.80
N GLY A 339 -1.84 -15.54 20.70
CA GLY A 339 -1.40 -14.86 21.92
C GLY A 339 -0.59 -13.60 21.62
N TRP A 340 0.29 -13.68 20.62
CA TRP A 340 1.07 -12.55 20.13
C TRP A 340 0.19 -11.42 19.59
N CYS A 341 -0.82 -11.74 18.81
CA CYS A 341 -1.78 -10.73 18.34
C CYS A 341 -2.54 -10.09 19.51
N GLY A 342 -2.97 -10.88 20.50
CA GLY A 342 -3.61 -10.33 21.71
C GLY A 342 -2.73 -9.30 22.44
N LEU A 343 -1.44 -9.61 22.62
CA LEU A 343 -0.47 -8.67 23.17
C LEU A 343 -0.35 -7.40 22.30
N GLN A 344 -0.29 -7.56 20.97
CA GLN A 344 -0.18 -6.42 20.06
C GLN A 344 -1.41 -5.53 20.04
N LEU A 345 -2.62 -6.10 20.09
CA LEU A 345 -3.86 -5.35 20.19
C LEU A 345 -3.93 -4.55 21.49
N TYR A 346 -3.49 -5.14 22.60
CA TYR A 346 -3.41 -4.46 23.89
C TYR A 346 -2.47 -3.26 23.84
N ILE A 347 -1.27 -3.44 23.29
CA ILE A 347 -0.28 -2.36 23.16
C ILE A 347 -0.76 -1.29 22.17
N ALA A 348 -1.35 -1.68 21.04
CA ALA A 348 -1.90 -0.74 20.07
C ALA A 348 -2.97 0.17 20.69
N GLN A 349 -3.79 -0.37 21.60
CA GLN A 349 -4.79 0.42 22.32
C GLN A 349 -4.19 1.30 23.44
N LYS A 350 -3.33 0.74 24.30
CA LYS A 350 -2.88 1.43 25.52
C LYS A 350 -1.64 2.28 25.33
N LYS A 351 -0.71 1.85 24.48
CA LYS A 351 0.61 2.45 24.28
C LYS A 351 1.00 2.41 22.79
N PRO A 352 0.28 3.11 21.89
CA PRO A 352 0.51 3.05 20.44
C PRO A 352 1.95 3.39 20.05
N ALA A 353 2.63 4.28 20.80
CA ALA A 353 4.03 4.65 20.57
C ALA A 353 5.02 3.47 20.75
N HIS A 354 4.67 2.46 21.55
CA HIS A 354 5.53 1.31 21.84
C HIS A 354 5.22 0.09 20.95
N TYR A 355 4.23 0.19 20.07
CA TYR A 355 3.73 -0.90 19.25
C TYR A 355 4.83 -1.60 18.44
N ALA A 356 5.62 -0.81 17.68
CA ALA A 356 6.71 -1.33 16.87
C ALA A 356 7.82 -1.95 17.73
N LEU A 357 8.14 -1.35 18.88
CA LEU A 357 9.16 -1.85 19.79
C LEU A 357 8.76 -3.22 20.37
N VAL A 358 7.54 -3.35 20.86
CA VAL A 358 7.02 -4.63 21.39
C VAL A 358 7.04 -5.69 20.30
N TRP A 359 6.66 -5.32 19.07
CA TRP A 359 6.74 -6.24 17.93
C TRP A 359 8.16 -6.77 17.75
N MET A 360 9.17 -5.90 17.66
CA MET A 360 10.55 -6.33 17.49
C MET A 360 11.05 -7.22 18.63
N ILE A 361 10.74 -6.87 19.88
CA ILE A 361 11.16 -7.69 21.05
C ILE A 361 10.52 -9.07 20.99
N THR A 362 9.22 -9.15 20.68
CA THR A 362 8.51 -10.42 20.56
C THR A 362 9.00 -11.26 19.38
N THR A 363 9.26 -10.64 18.23
CA THR A 363 9.82 -11.33 17.06
C THR A 363 11.22 -11.87 17.36
N GLY A 364 12.10 -11.03 17.93
CA GLY A 364 13.45 -11.43 18.29
C GLY A 364 13.47 -12.53 19.35
N GLY A 365 12.59 -12.46 20.35
CA GLY A 365 12.43 -13.51 21.35
C GLY A 365 11.93 -14.83 20.77
N LEU A 366 10.97 -14.80 19.85
CA LEU A 366 10.49 -16.01 19.17
C LEU A 366 11.56 -16.61 18.25
N LEU A 367 12.31 -15.78 17.52
CA LEU A 367 13.45 -16.24 16.73
C LEU A 367 14.50 -16.90 17.63
N ALA A 368 14.86 -16.30 18.76
CA ALA A 368 15.84 -16.86 19.67
C ALA A 368 15.36 -18.12 20.41
N ALA A 369 14.05 -18.35 20.53
CA ALA A 369 13.48 -19.51 21.23
C ALA A 369 13.20 -20.70 20.30
N LEU A 370 13.03 -20.45 19.00
CA LEU A 370 12.71 -21.46 17.98
C LEU A 370 13.89 -21.80 17.05
N MET A 371 15.02 -21.10 17.22
CA MET A 371 16.33 -21.41 16.63
C MET A 371 17.22 -22.02 17.71
#